data_AF-A0A4R2Q5W6-F1
#
_entry.id   AF-A0A4R2Q5W6-F1
#
_cell.length_a   1.000
_cell.length_b   1.000
_cell.length_c   1.000
_cell.angle_alpha   90.00
_cell.angle_beta   90.00
_cell.angle_gamma   90.00
#
_symmetry.space_group_name_H-M   'P 1'
#
loop_
_entity.id
_entity.type
_entity.pdbx_description
1 polymer ?
#
loop_
_entity_poly.entity_id
_entity_poly.type
_entity_poly.pdbx_seq_one_letter_code
_entity_poly.pdbx_strand_id
1 'polypeptide(L)' 'MTATDLIVILALGTLGAGAIYALVDKRRTEARKADPDAPKSTLAADAPSTTPSGKGQP' A
#
# COMPACT_ATOMS: atom_id res chain seq x y z
N MET A 1 17.00 12.28 33.83
CA MET A 1 15.88 12.12 32.89
C MET A 1 14.80 13.10 33.30
N THR A 2 14.52 14.07 32.42
CA THR A 2 13.46 15.06 32.58
C THR A 2 12.23 14.65 31.78
N ALA A 3 11.08 15.29 32.04
CA ALA A 3 9.87 15.07 31.24
C ALA A 3 10.10 15.36 29.75
N THR A 4 10.90 16.39 29.44
CA THR A 4 11.27 16.74 28.06
C THR A 4 12.06 15.62 27.38
N ASP A 5 13.02 15.00 28.07
CA ASP A 5 13.80 13.88 27.52
C ASP A 5 12.87 12.71 27.15
N LEU A 6 11.91 12.40 28.02
CA LEU A 6 10.95 11.32 27.82
C LEU A 6 10.00 11.60 26.64
N ILE A 7 9.53 12.84 26.51
CA ILE A 7 8.70 13.27 25.38
C ILE A 7 9.46 13.12 24.06
N VAL A 8 10.72 13.56 24.01
CA VAL A 8 11.55 13.48 22.80
C VAL A 8 11.78 12.02 22.41
N ILE A 9 12.11 11.15 23.36
CA ILE A 9 12.31 9.72 23.10
C ILE A 9 11.03 9.08 22.54
N LEU A 10 9.88 9.36 23.13
CA LEU A 10 8.59 8.83 22.66
C LEU A 10 8.22 9.36 21.27
N ALA A 11 8.44 10.65 21.01
CA ALA A 11 8.18 11.26 19.71
C ALA A 11 9.03 10.61 18.62
N LEU A 12 10.35 10.49 18.85
CA LEU A 12 11.27 9.86 17.91
C LEU A 12 10.98 8.36 17.72
N GLY A 13 10.66 7.66 18.82
CA GLY A 13 10.28 6.25 18.76
C GLY A 13 9.00 6.01 17.95
N THR A 14 7.98 6.84 18.15
CA THR A 14 6.71 6.76 17.41
C THR A 14 6.90 7.06 15.93
N LEU A 15 7.67 8.11 15.60
CA LEU A 15 7.98 8.47 14.23
C LEU A 15 8.79 7.37 13.53
N GLY A 16 9.79 6.82 14.22
CA GLY A 16 10.59 5.69 13.71
C GLY A 16 9.74 4.43 13.47
N ALA A 17 8.87 4.07 14.41
CA ALA A 17 7.96 2.94 14.26
C ALA A 17 7.01 3.13 13.06
N GLY A 18 6.46 4.33 12.88
CA GLY A 18 5.62 4.68 11.74
C GLY A 18 6.36 4.59 10.40
N ALA A 19 7.62 5.05 10.35
CA ALA A 19 8.45 4.93 9.15
C ALA A 19 8.73 3.47 8.77
N ILE A 20 9.08 2.62 9.75
CA ILE A 20 9.30 1.19 9.53
C ILE A 20 8.01 0.52 9.04
N TYR A 21 6.88 0.80 9.69
CA TYR A 21 5.58 0.28 9.29
C TYR A 21 5.24 0.65 7.84
N ALA A 22 5.43 1.91 7.46
CA ALA A 22 5.18 2.38 6.10
C ALA A 22 6.08 1.68 5.06
N LEU A 23 7.36 1.43 5.38
CA LEU A 23 8.27 0.70 4.49
C LEU A 23 7.86 -0.77 4.32
N VAL A 24 7.46 -1.44 5.39
CA VAL A 24 6.98 -2.83 5.34
C VAL A 24 5.68 -2.93 4.54
N ASP A 25 4.74 -2.03 4.78
CA ASP A 25 3.46 -2.00 4.07
C ASP A 25 3.63 -1.70 2.57
N LYS A 26 4.55 -0.79 2.23
CA LYS A 26 4.95 -0.52 0.84
C LYS A 26 5.50 -1.79 0.17
N ARG A 27 6.45 -2.49 0.80
CA ARG A 27 7.01 -3.74 0.25
C ARG A 27 5.94 -4.82 0.07
N ARG A 28 5.01 -4.94 1.03
CA ARG A 28 3.89 -5.88 0.93
C ARG A 28 2.96 -5.52 -0.23
N THR A 29 2.69 -4.24 -0.43
CA THR A 29 1.86 -3.74 -1.53
C THR A 29 2.54 -3.97 -2.88
N GLU A 30 3.84 -3.73 -2.99
CA GLU A 30 4.61 -4.00 -4.21
C GLU A 30 4.66 -5.50 -4.53
N ALA A 31 4.87 -6.35 -3.54
CA ALA A 31 4.82 -7.81 -3.71
C ALA A 31 3.46 -8.28 -4.23
N ARG A 32 2.36 -7.73 -3.70
CA ARG A 32 1.00 -8.02 -4.19
C ARG A 32 0.73 -7.48 -5.59
N LYS A 33 1.35 -6.37 -5.99
CA LYS A 33 1.24 -5.83 -7.35
C LYS A 33 2.00 -6.69 -8.36
N ALA A 34 3.10 -7.30 -7.95
CA ALA A 34 3.91 -8.18 -8.80
C ALA A 34 3.33 -9.61 -8.91
N ASP A 35 2.45 -9.99 -7.99
CA ASP A 35 1.78 -11.30 -7.99
C ASP A 35 0.60 -11.31 -8.98
N PRO A 36 0.67 -12.13 -10.06
CA PRO A 36 -0.38 -12.23 -11.06
C PRO A 36 -1.66 -12.91 -10.54
N ASP A 37 -1.57 -13.68 -9.45
CA ASP A 37 -2.70 -14.40 -8.84
C ASP A 37 -3.28 -13.66 -7.61
N ALA A 38 -2.73 -12.49 -7.27
CA ALA A 38 -3.24 -11.71 -6.15
C ALA A 38 -4.72 -11.30 -6.40
N PRO A 39 -5.63 -11.51 -5.43
CA PRO A 39 -7.02 -11.12 -5.58
C PRO A 39 -7.10 -9.62 -5.79
N LYS A 40 -7.48 -9.22 -7.02
CA LYS A 40 -7.60 -7.81 -7.41
C LYS A 40 -8.58 -7.12 -6.45
N SER A 41 -8.20 -5.93 -5.99
CA SER A 41 -9.07 -5.10 -5.16
C SER A 41 -10.42 -4.92 -5.85
N THR A 42 -11.51 -4.99 -5.08
CA THR A 42 -12.88 -4.75 -5.59
C THR A 42 -13.04 -3.35 -6.18
N LEU A 43 -12.21 -2.38 -5.77
CA LEU A 43 -12.15 -1.05 -6.38
C LEU A 43 -11.65 -1.08 -7.84
N ALA A 44 -10.80 -2.05 -8.20
CA ALA A 44 -10.37 -2.27 -9.58
C ALA A 44 -11.37 -3.10 -10.40
N ALA A 45 -12.36 -3.72 -9.74
CA ALA A 45 -13.46 -4.41 -10.41
C ALA A 45 -14.55 -3.44 -10.90
N ASP A 46 -14.64 -2.25 -10.30
CA ASP A 46 -15.58 -1.19 -10.70
C ASP A 46 -15.11 -0.35 -11.91
N ALA A 47 -13.88 -0.58 -12.39
CA ALA A 47 -13.46 -0.02 -13.67
C ALA A 47 -14.15 -0.80 -14.81
N PRO A 48 -14.90 -0.16 -15.71
CA PRO A 48 -15.52 -0.86 -16.83
C PRO A 48 -14.44 -1.56 -17.65
N SER A 49 -14.57 -2.87 -17.81
CA SER A 49 -13.65 -3.69 -18.59
C SER A 49 -13.80 -3.41 -20.08
N THR A 50 -13.25 -2.29 -20.55
CA THR A 50 -13.14 -1.97 -21.98
C THR A 50 -11.94 -2.67 -22.57
N THR A 51 -11.95 -3.99 -22.59
CA THR A 51 -11.17 -4.73 -23.60
C THR A 51 -12.00 -4.68 -24.87
N PRO A 52 -11.61 -3.93 -25.92
CA PRO A 52 -12.23 -4.11 -27.22
C PRO A 52 -11.77 -5.47 -27.73
N SER A 53 -12.54 -6.50 -27.41
CA SER A 53 -12.39 -7.81 -28.02
C SER A 53 -12.57 -7.60 -29.52
N GLY A 54 -11.46 -7.65 -30.25
CA GLY A 54 -11.45 -7.55 -31.70
C GLY A 54 -12.23 -8.71 -32.31
N LYS A 55 -13.53 -8.52 -32.49
CA LYS A 55 -14.38 -9.24 -33.44
C LYS A 55 -15.51 -8.32 -33.88
N GLY A 56 -15.30 -7.68 -35.03
CA GLY A 56 -16.32 -7.42 -36.04
C GLY A 56 -17.45 -6.43 -35.74
N GLN A 57 -17.58 -5.50 -36.68
CA GLN A 57 -18.82 -4.93 -37.23
C GLN A 57 -19.26 -3.57 -36.63
N PRO A 58 -19.73 -2.58 -37.43
CA PRO A 58 -20.25 -2.64 -38.82
C PRO A 58 -19.23 -2.88 -39.93
#